data_AF-A0A1G9J9V4-F1
#
_entry.id   AF-A0A1G9J9V4-F1
#
_cell.length_a   1.000
_cell.length_b   1.000
_cell.length_c   1.000
_cell.angle_alpha   90.00
_cell.angle_beta   90.00
_cell.angle_gamma   90.00
#
_symmetry.space_group_name_H-M   'P 1'
#
loop_
_entity.id
_entity.type
_entity.pdbx_description
1 polymer ?
#
loop_
_entity_poly.entity_id
_entity_poly.type
_entity_poly.pdbx_seq_one_letter_code
_entity_poly.pdbx_strand_id
1 'polypeptide(L)'
;MTVSTPEVKAAGAAEALAAEGVAVTARAVRERSGVRMAIAADAARSWNEREAEQREAPAIPEAVQARFDALWREAFTAARKEFDEAVAGWKAKLQRADEERDQLTVAVEEAEKECERIDTAAQAAAEQSAKDLADAQAKAAADLKEQASLLADERSRADKAEGALAAISAERDRLLNEVAELRKTRK
;
A
#
# COMPACT_ATOMS: atom_id res chain seq x y z
N MET A 1 45.79 40.24 66.13
CA MET A 1 45.85 40.28 64.65
C MET A 1 44.69 39.45 64.13
N THR A 2 43.61 40.08 63.67
CA THR A 2 42.45 39.36 63.14
C THR A 2 42.81 38.85 61.74
N VAL A 3 42.89 37.52 61.60
CA VAL A 3 43.10 36.87 60.30
C VAL A 3 41.81 37.04 59.51
N SER A 4 41.81 37.98 58.56
CA SER A 4 40.68 38.15 57.63
C SER A 4 40.60 36.92 56.73
N THR A 5 39.44 36.24 56.75
CA THR A 5 39.19 35.05 55.93
C THR A 5 39.19 35.41 54.44
N PRO A 6 39.50 34.46 53.54
CA PRO A 6 39.49 34.71 52.09
C PRO A 6 38.19 35.33 51.58
N GLU A 7 37.05 34.94 52.14
CA GLU A 7 35.72 35.43 51.77
C GLU A 7 35.55 36.91 52.15
N VAL A 8 36.01 37.30 53.34
CA VAL A 8 35.96 38.71 53.81
C VAL A 8 36.88 39.60 52.98
N LYS A 9 38.05 39.08 52.59
CA LYS A 9 38.96 39.80 51.68
C LYS A 9 38.36 40.00 50.29
N ALA A 10 37.67 38.98 49.77
CA ALA A 10 37.02 39.05 48.47
C ALA A 10 35.84 40.04 48.46
N ALA A 11 35.02 40.02 49.52
CA ALA A 11 33.91 40.95 49.69
C ALA A 11 34.39 42.41 49.82
N GLY A 12 35.40 42.67 50.65
CA GLY A 12 35.97 44.01 50.79
C GLY A 12 36.63 44.53 49.50
N ALA A 13 37.23 43.63 48.70
CA ALA A 13 37.77 44.00 47.39
C ALA A 13 36.66 44.32 46.37
N ALA A 14 35.54 43.62 46.40
CA ALA A 14 34.37 43.93 45.57
C ALA A 14 33.79 45.31 45.91
N GLU A 15 33.66 45.63 47.21
CA GLU A 15 33.20 46.95 47.67
C GLU A 15 34.17 48.08 47.32
N ALA A 16 35.49 47.85 47.46
CA ALA A 16 36.49 48.84 47.08
C ALA A 16 36.50 49.11 45.57
N LEU A 17 36.39 48.07 44.73
CA LEU A 17 36.29 48.22 43.27
C LEU A 17 35.05 49.05 42.88
N ALA A 18 33.92 48.79 43.54
CA ALA A 18 32.70 49.58 43.34
C ALA A 18 32.87 51.04 43.77
N ALA A 19 33.51 51.30 44.91
CA ALA A 19 33.77 52.66 45.41
C ALA A 19 34.73 53.44 44.50
N GLU A 20 35.64 52.75 43.82
CA GLU A 20 36.53 53.29 42.80
C GLU A 20 35.82 53.50 41.43
N GLY A 21 34.55 53.12 41.30
CA GLY A 21 33.78 53.22 40.05
C GLY A 21 34.20 52.19 38.99
N VAL A 22 34.95 51.16 39.38
CA VAL A 22 35.42 50.09 38.49
C VAL A 22 34.43 48.93 38.49
N ALA A 23 34.22 48.28 37.34
CA ALA A 23 33.32 47.14 37.23
C ALA A 23 33.75 45.98 38.15
N VAL A 24 32.84 45.55 39.03
CA VAL A 24 33.05 44.45 39.98
C VAL A 24 32.92 43.09 39.27
N THR A 25 34.01 42.70 38.61
CA THR A 25 34.12 41.41 37.93
C THR A 25 34.94 40.42 38.76
N ALA A 26 34.68 39.12 38.59
CA ALA A 26 35.41 38.05 39.30
C ALA A 26 36.95 38.17 39.13
N ARG A 27 37.41 38.58 37.94
CA ARG A 27 38.83 38.78 37.65
C ARG A 27 39.43 39.96 38.42
N ALA A 28 38.73 41.09 38.45
CA ALA A 28 39.17 42.28 39.18
C ALA A 28 39.18 42.04 40.71
N VAL A 29 38.15 41.36 41.23
CA VAL A 29 38.08 40.97 42.65
C VAL A 29 39.24 40.03 43.01
N ARG A 30 39.54 39.04 42.15
CA ARG A 30 40.67 38.13 42.37
C ARG A 30 42.01 38.87 42.38
N GLU A 31 42.22 39.75 41.40
CA GLU A 31 43.46 40.51 41.26
C GLU A 31 43.70 41.43 42.47
N ARG A 32 42.64 42.04 43.00
CA ARG A 32 42.71 42.93 44.17
C ARG A 32 42.83 42.19 45.50
N SER A 33 42.13 41.06 45.68
CA SER A 33 42.08 40.32 46.95
C SER A 33 43.11 39.19 47.09
N GLY A 34 43.68 38.72 45.98
CA GLY A 34 44.64 37.62 45.96
C GLY A 34 44.04 36.24 46.27
N VAL A 35 42.72 36.10 46.30
CA VAL A 35 42.02 34.86 46.67
C VAL A 35 41.87 33.89 45.48
N ARG A 36 41.38 32.67 45.75
CA ARG A 36 41.06 31.70 44.69
C ARG A 36 39.89 32.21 43.82
N MET A 37 39.92 31.90 42.53
CA MET A 37 38.95 32.42 41.56
C MET A 37 37.49 32.10 41.93
N ALA A 38 37.21 30.94 42.51
CA ALA A 38 35.86 30.58 42.96
C ALA A 38 35.31 31.59 43.99
N ILE A 39 36.11 31.90 45.02
CA ILE A 39 35.73 32.84 46.09
C ILE A 39 35.57 34.27 45.53
N ALA A 40 36.43 34.66 44.58
CA ALA A 40 36.31 35.96 43.91
C ALA A 40 35.08 36.05 43.00
N ALA A 41 34.72 34.96 42.32
CA ALA A 41 33.53 34.88 41.48
C ALA A 41 32.25 34.93 42.31
N ASP A 42 32.21 34.22 43.43
CA ASP A 42 31.07 34.25 44.35
C ASP A 42 30.92 35.64 44.97
N ALA A 43 32.01 36.27 45.42
CA ALA A 43 31.97 37.63 45.96
C ALA A 43 31.52 38.67 44.91
N ALA A 44 32.02 38.58 43.67
CA ALA A 44 31.59 39.47 42.59
C ALA A 44 30.11 39.26 42.22
N ARG A 45 29.65 38.01 42.17
CA ARG A 45 28.24 37.69 41.89
C ARG A 45 27.34 38.21 42.99
N SER A 46 27.63 37.88 44.25
CA SER A 46 26.83 38.34 45.39
C SER A 46 26.85 39.86 45.56
N TRP A 47 27.91 40.54 45.11
CA TRP A 47 27.91 42.01 45.06
C TRP A 47 27.00 42.52 43.93
N ASN A 48 27.12 41.99 42.71
CA ASN A 48 26.30 42.41 41.56
C ASN A 48 24.81 42.09 41.76
N GLU A 49 24.47 40.96 42.41
CA GLU A 49 23.08 40.61 42.77
C GLU A 49 22.51 41.62 43.79
N ARG A 50 23.27 41.93 44.85
CA ARG A 50 22.87 42.98 45.82
C ARG A 50 22.74 44.35 45.16
N GLU A 51 23.63 44.69 44.23
CA GLU A 51 23.58 45.94 43.49
C GLU A 51 22.38 45.97 42.51
N ALA A 52 22.08 44.86 41.85
CA ALA A 52 20.92 44.72 40.98
C ALA A 52 19.59 44.77 41.75
N GLU A 53 19.55 44.21 42.95
CA GLU A 53 18.39 44.32 43.87
C GLU A 53 18.21 45.76 44.39
N GLN A 54 19.31 46.50 44.59
CA GLN A 54 19.29 47.91 44.98
C GLN A 54 18.94 48.85 43.81
N ARG A 55 19.23 48.43 42.57
CA ARG A 55 18.75 49.09 41.36
C ARG A 55 17.29 48.74 41.17
N GLU A 56 16.41 49.42 41.90
CA GLU A 56 14.98 49.38 41.62
C GLU A 56 14.75 49.76 40.16
N ALA A 57 14.39 48.76 39.36
CA ALA A 57 13.90 49.03 38.02
C ALA A 57 12.59 49.80 38.18
N PRO A 58 12.42 50.94 37.47
CA PRO A 58 11.17 51.67 37.53
C PRO A 58 10.05 50.73 37.09
N ALA A 59 8.93 50.76 37.82
CA ALA A 59 7.76 49.99 37.47
C ALA A 59 7.35 50.30 36.02
N ILE A 60 6.97 49.26 35.28
CA ILE A 60 6.43 49.43 33.94
C ILE A 60 5.21 50.35 34.06
N PRO A 61 5.15 51.47 33.33
CA PRO A 61 3.99 52.36 33.39
C PRO A 61 2.72 51.58 33.06
N GLU A 62 1.66 51.79 33.84
CA GLU A 62 0.39 51.06 33.68
C GLU A 62 -0.15 51.11 32.25
N ALA A 63 0.04 52.23 31.56
CA ALA A 63 -0.34 52.40 30.17
C ALA A 63 0.40 51.44 29.21
N VAL A 64 1.66 51.11 29.48
CA VAL A 64 2.44 50.14 28.68
C VAL A 64 1.97 48.72 28.99
N GLN A 65 1.79 48.39 30.27
CA GLN A 65 1.28 47.07 30.67
C GLN A 65 -0.11 46.80 30.08
N ALA A 66 -1.03 47.77 30.16
CA ALA A 66 -2.37 47.65 29.61
C ALA A 66 -2.37 47.43 28.08
N ARG A 67 -1.46 48.10 27.35
CA ARG A 67 -1.30 47.89 25.90
C ARG A 67 -0.74 46.51 25.58
N PHE A 68 0.22 46.03 26.36
CA PHE A 68 0.77 44.69 26.19
C PHE A 68 -0.29 43.62 26.46
N ASP A 69 -1.04 43.74 27.55
CA ASP A 69 -2.11 42.80 27.89
C ASP A 69 -3.21 42.77 26.83
N ALA A 70 -3.56 43.93 26.26
CA ALA A 70 -4.53 44.02 25.16
C ALA A 70 -4.02 43.32 23.90
N LEU A 71 -2.78 43.61 23.47
CA LEU A 71 -2.13 42.97 22.32
C LEU A 71 -2.01 41.46 22.51
N TRP A 72 -1.62 41.01 23.71
CA TRP A 72 -1.50 39.60 24.03
C TRP A 72 -2.86 38.89 23.95
N ARG A 73 -3.91 39.48 24.50
CA ARG A 73 -5.27 38.92 24.42
C ARG A 73 -5.75 38.82 22.98
N GLU A 74 -5.51 39.83 22.16
CA GLU A 74 -5.87 39.84 20.74
C GLU A 74 -5.11 38.73 19.99
N ALA A 75 -3.79 38.68 20.14
CA ALA A 75 -2.94 37.66 19.50
C ALA A 75 -3.32 36.25 19.93
N PHE A 76 -3.55 36.03 21.23
CA PHE A 76 -3.99 34.73 21.75
C PHE A 76 -5.35 34.33 21.19
N THR A 77 -6.30 35.26 21.12
CA THR A 77 -7.65 34.98 20.60
C THR A 77 -7.59 34.64 19.10
N ALA A 78 -6.80 35.38 18.33
CA ALA A 78 -6.58 35.10 16.91
C ALA A 78 -5.92 33.73 16.69
N ALA A 79 -4.82 33.45 17.38
CA ALA A 79 -4.12 32.16 17.30
C ALA A 79 -5.01 31.00 17.73
N ARG A 80 -5.84 31.21 18.78
CA ARG A 80 -6.76 30.18 19.24
C ARG A 80 -7.85 29.88 18.21
N LYS A 81 -8.40 30.92 17.58
CA LYS A 81 -9.37 30.76 16.50
C LYS A 81 -8.79 29.99 15.32
N GLU A 82 -7.60 30.36 14.85
CA GLU A 82 -6.91 29.65 13.76
C GLU A 82 -6.65 28.18 14.11
N PHE A 83 -6.24 27.90 15.35
CA PHE A 83 -6.04 26.54 15.83
C PHE A 83 -7.35 25.74 15.83
N ASP A 84 -8.43 26.31 16.36
CA ASP A 84 -9.72 25.63 16.42
C ASP A 84 -10.29 25.37 15.00
N GLU A 85 -10.11 26.31 14.07
CA GLU A 85 -10.45 26.13 12.64
C GLU A 85 -9.61 25.02 11.99
N ALA A 86 -8.30 24.97 12.25
CA ALA A 86 -7.43 23.91 11.74
C ALA A 86 -7.85 22.54 12.28
N VAL A 87 -8.14 22.43 13.58
CA VAL A 87 -8.63 21.19 14.21
C VAL A 87 -9.95 20.75 13.59
N ALA A 88 -10.89 21.67 13.38
CA ALA A 88 -12.16 21.37 12.72
C ALA A 88 -11.95 20.86 11.29
N GLY A 89 -11.06 21.51 10.53
CA GLY A 89 -10.70 21.09 9.17
C GLY A 89 -10.07 19.70 9.12
N TRP A 90 -9.17 19.38 10.05
CA TRP A 90 -8.56 18.05 10.13
C TRP A 90 -9.57 16.96 10.52
N LYS A 91 -10.47 17.25 11.47
CA LYS A 91 -11.56 16.32 11.83
C LYS A 91 -12.46 16.01 10.64
N ALA A 92 -12.84 17.02 9.86
CA ALA A 92 -13.66 16.84 8.67
C ALA A 92 -12.93 15.99 7.60
N LYS A 93 -11.62 16.21 7.40
CA LYS A 93 -10.81 15.38 6.50
C LYS A 93 -10.72 13.93 6.96
N LEU A 94 -10.54 13.71 8.26
CA LEU A 94 -10.47 12.36 8.83
C LEU A 94 -11.79 11.63 8.65
N GLN A 95 -12.91 12.28 8.96
CA GLN A 95 -14.24 11.72 8.76
C GLN A 95 -14.48 11.34 7.30
N ARG A 96 -14.12 12.22 6.35
CA ARG A 96 -14.26 11.93 4.92
C ARG A 96 -13.39 10.74 4.50
N ALA A 97 -12.16 10.64 5.02
CA ALA A 97 -11.28 9.52 4.73
C ALA A 97 -11.81 8.20 5.32
N ASP A 98 -12.43 8.24 6.51
CA ASP A 98 -13.10 7.08 7.10
C ASP A 98 -14.30 6.64 6.25
N GLU A 99 -15.14 7.58 5.82
CA GLU A 99 -16.27 7.30 4.92
C GLU A 99 -15.82 6.71 3.58
N GLU A 100 -14.75 7.25 2.98
CA GLU A 100 -14.16 6.74 1.75
C GLU A 100 -13.56 5.34 1.93
N ARG A 101 -12.85 5.10 3.04
CA ARG A 101 -12.33 3.77 3.40
C ARG A 101 -13.46 2.76 3.49
N ASP A 102 -14.54 3.09 4.17
CA ASP A 102 -15.67 2.18 4.36
C ASP A 102 -16.35 1.86 3.02
N GLN A 103 -16.52 2.87 2.15
CA GLN A 103 -17.05 2.68 0.79
C GLN A 103 -16.14 1.78 -0.05
N LEU A 104 -14.83 2.02 -0.03
CA LEU A 104 -13.86 1.20 -0.76
C LEU A 104 -13.79 -0.23 -0.23
N THR A 105 -13.96 -0.42 1.08
CA THR A 105 -13.99 -1.75 1.69
C THR A 105 -15.17 -2.55 1.17
N VAL A 106 -16.37 -1.96 1.16
CA VAL A 106 -17.56 -2.59 0.57
C VAL A 106 -17.36 -2.89 -0.92
N ALA A 107 -16.81 -1.94 -1.69
CA ALA A 107 -16.58 -2.14 -3.11
C ALA A 107 -15.59 -3.29 -3.41
N VAL A 108 -14.54 -3.44 -2.59
CA VAL A 108 -13.59 -4.55 -2.70
C VAL A 108 -14.27 -5.87 -2.38
N GLU A 109 -15.04 -5.95 -1.29
CA GLU A 109 -15.79 -7.17 -0.93
C GLU A 109 -16.80 -7.57 -2.02
N GLU A 110 -17.46 -6.61 -2.66
CA GLU A 110 -18.37 -6.86 -3.78
C GLU A 110 -17.62 -7.36 -5.02
N ALA A 111 -16.47 -6.76 -5.34
CA ALA A 111 -15.65 -7.19 -6.46
C ALA A 111 -15.08 -8.61 -6.25
N GLU A 112 -14.63 -8.94 -5.04
CA GLU A 112 -14.14 -10.28 -4.71
C GLU A 112 -15.25 -11.34 -4.87
N LYS A 113 -16.46 -11.06 -4.37
CA LYS A 113 -17.63 -11.95 -4.57
C LYS A 113 -17.98 -12.12 -6.05
N GLU A 114 -17.89 -11.06 -6.84
CA GLU A 114 -18.15 -11.12 -8.27
C GLU A 114 -17.09 -11.95 -9.01
N CYS A 115 -15.82 -11.81 -8.65
CA CYS A 115 -14.74 -12.66 -9.15
C CYS A 115 -14.98 -14.14 -8.82
N GLU A 116 -15.29 -14.47 -7.57
CA GLU A 116 -15.61 -15.85 -7.16
C GLU A 116 -16.80 -16.43 -7.94
N ARG A 117 -17.83 -15.60 -8.18
CA ARG A 117 -19.01 -15.98 -8.97
C ARG A 117 -18.64 -16.28 -10.42
N ILE A 118 -17.82 -15.42 -11.05
CA ILE A 118 -17.35 -15.59 -12.42
C ILE A 118 -16.48 -16.86 -12.53
N ASP A 119 -15.56 -17.07 -11.60
CA ASP A 119 -14.68 -18.24 -11.60
C ASP A 119 -15.47 -19.54 -11.47
N THR A 120 -16.45 -19.57 -10.55
CA THR A 120 -17.34 -20.72 -10.37
C THR A 120 -18.14 -21.00 -11.64
N ALA A 121 -18.69 -19.96 -12.27
CA ALA A 121 -19.45 -20.09 -13.51
C ALA A 121 -18.57 -20.56 -14.68
N ALA A 122 -17.34 -20.06 -14.77
CA ALA A 122 -16.38 -20.45 -15.79
C ALA A 122 -15.96 -21.92 -15.65
N GLN A 123 -15.71 -22.39 -14.41
CA GLN A 123 -15.42 -23.79 -14.13
C GLN A 123 -16.58 -24.70 -14.52
N ALA A 124 -17.80 -24.36 -14.11
CA ALA A 124 -18.99 -25.13 -14.48
C ALA A 124 -19.22 -25.18 -16.01
N ALA A 125 -19.02 -24.06 -16.69
CA ALA A 125 -19.12 -24.00 -18.15
C ALA A 125 -18.04 -24.84 -18.85
N ALA A 126 -16.80 -24.81 -18.35
CA ALA A 126 -15.70 -25.62 -18.87
C ALA A 126 -15.95 -27.12 -18.69
N GLU A 127 -16.43 -27.54 -17.51
CA GLU A 127 -16.81 -28.93 -17.26
C GLU A 127 -17.95 -29.40 -18.16
N GLN A 128 -18.97 -28.57 -18.35
CA GLN A 128 -20.09 -28.91 -19.24
C GLN A 128 -19.62 -29.02 -20.69
N SER A 129 -18.80 -28.08 -21.16
CA SER A 129 -18.25 -28.12 -22.52
C SER A 129 -17.37 -29.35 -22.75
N ALA A 130 -16.59 -29.77 -21.74
CA ALA A 130 -15.80 -30.99 -21.81
C ALA A 130 -16.67 -32.25 -21.92
N LYS A 131 -17.79 -32.32 -21.17
CA LYS A 131 -18.77 -33.41 -21.26
C LYS A 131 -19.43 -33.44 -22.64
N ASP A 132 -19.92 -32.30 -23.11
CA ASP A 132 -20.58 -32.20 -24.42
C ASP A 132 -19.64 -32.61 -25.56
N LEU A 133 -18.37 -32.22 -25.48
CA LEU A 133 -17.35 -32.63 -26.45
C LEU A 133 -17.10 -34.15 -26.39
N ALA A 134 -16.96 -34.72 -25.19
CA ALA A 134 -16.77 -36.15 -25.02
C ALA A 134 -17.94 -36.96 -25.58
N ASP A 135 -19.18 -36.52 -25.33
CA ASP A 135 -20.40 -37.15 -25.85
C ASP A 135 -20.48 -37.04 -27.37
N ALA A 136 -20.15 -35.87 -27.93
CA ALA A 136 -20.10 -35.67 -29.38
C ALA A 136 -19.04 -36.57 -30.04
N GLN A 137 -17.86 -36.72 -29.43
CA GLN A 137 -16.81 -37.61 -29.92
C GLN A 137 -17.23 -39.08 -29.83
N ALA A 138 -17.86 -39.49 -28.73
CA ALA A 138 -18.36 -40.85 -28.55
C ALA A 138 -19.43 -41.19 -29.60
N LYS A 139 -20.37 -40.27 -29.86
CA LYS A 139 -21.38 -40.42 -30.90
C LYS A 139 -20.76 -40.50 -32.29
N ALA A 140 -19.86 -39.58 -32.63
CA ALA A 140 -19.18 -39.60 -33.92
C ALA A 140 -18.39 -40.89 -34.15
N ALA A 141 -17.74 -41.44 -33.10
CA ALA A 141 -17.03 -42.71 -33.18
C ALA A 141 -18.00 -43.90 -33.37
N ALA A 142 -19.16 -43.89 -32.71
CA ALA A 142 -20.20 -44.90 -32.91
C ALA A 142 -20.76 -44.86 -34.33
N ASP A 143 -21.12 -43.67 -34.82
CA ASP A 143 -21.63 -43.45 -36.18
C ASP A 143 -20.61 -43.91 -37.23
N LEU A 144 -19.33 -43.56 -37.06
CA LEU A 144 -18.24 -44.01 -37.95
C LEU A 144 -18.11 -45.54 -37.99
N LYS A 145 -18.23 -46.20 -36.82
CA LYS A 145 -18.16 -47.66 -36.74
C LYS A 145 -19.37 -48.32 -37.43
N GLU A 146 -20.56 -47.76 -37.26
CA GLU A 146 -21.76 -48.23 -37.95
C GLU A 146 -21.64 -48.07 -39.47
N GLN A 147 -21.22 -46.90 -39.95
CA GLN A 147 -20.98 -46.64 -41.37
C GLN A 147 -19.92 -47.58 -41.96
N ALA A 148 -18.83 -47.84 -41.22
CA ALA A 148 -17.81 -48.79 -41.65
C ALA A 148 -18.37 -50.23 -41.79
N SER A 149 -19.27 -50.63 -40.88
CA SER A 149 -19.96 -51.93 -40.96
C SER A 149 -20.87 -52.00 -42.18
N LEU A 150 -21.70 -50.99 -42.41
CA LEU A 150 -22.61 -50.92 -43.56
C LEU A 150 -21.84 -50.97 -44.89
N LEU A 151 -20.73 -50.23 -44.98
CA LEU A 151 -19.86 -50.25 -46.17
C LEU A 151 -19.21 -51.63 -46.39
N ALA A 152 -18.83 -52.33 -45.32
CA ALA A 152 -18.29 -53.68 -45.43
C ALA A 152 -19.34 -54.67 -45.93
N ASP A 153 -20.57 -54.57 -45.43
CA ASP A 153 -21.70 -55.40 -45.87
C ASP A 153 -22.06 -55.14 -47.35
N GLU A 154 -22.13 -53.87 -47.76
CA GLU A 154 -22.39 -53.51 -49.16
C GLU A 154 -21.29 -54.00 -50.11
N ARG A 155 -20.01 -53.90 -49.70
CA ARG A 155 -18.89 -54.47 -50.48
C ARG A 155 -19.02 -55.99 -50.61
N SER A 156 -19.33 -56.69 -49.52
CA SER A 156 -19.55 -58.14 -49.55
C SER A 156 -20.71 -58.54 -50.47
N ARG A 157 -21.79 -57.75 -50.51
CA ARG A 157 -22.90 -57.95 -51.44
C ARG A 157 -22.49 -57.71 -52.89
N ALA A 158 -21.74 -56.64 -53.15
CA ALA A 158 -21.23 -56.33 -54.48
C ALA A 158 -20.30 -57.45 -54.99
N ASP A 159 -19.34 -57.89 -54.18
CA ASP A 159 -18.41 -58.97 -54.52
C ASP A 159 -19.16 -60.28 -54.87
N LYS A 160 -20.21 -60.62 -54.12
CA LYS A 160 -21.06 -61.79 -54.40
C LYS A 160 -21.82 -61.64 -55.71
N ALA A 161 -22.36 -60.45 -55.99
CA ALA A 161 -23.08 -60.17 -57.22
C ALA A 161 -22.15 -60.21 -58.44
N GLU A 162 -20.95 -59.64 -58.34
CA GLU A 162 -19.91 -59.72 -59.36
C GLU A 162 -19.49 -61.17 -59.62
N GLY A 163 -19.27 -61.97 -58.58
CA GLY A 163 -18.99 -63.40 -58.70
C GLY A 163 -20.11 -64.19 -59.39
N ALA A 164 -21.37 -63.91 -59.04
CA ALA A 164 -22.54 -64.54 -59.68
C ALA A 164 -22.66 -64.15 -61.16
N LEU A 165 -22.42 -62.88 -61.49
CA LEU A 165 -22.43 -62.38 -62.87
C LEU A 165 -21.33 -63.04 -63.71
N ALA A 166 -20.13 -63.19 -63.14
CA ALA A 166 -19.02 -63.89 -63.79
C ALA A 166 -19.36 -65.36 -64.06
N ALA A 167 -19.97 -66.05 -63.10
CA ALA A 167 -20.42 -67.44 -63.26
C ALA A 167 -21.49 -67.60 -64.34
N ILE A 168 -22.51 -66.73 -64.35
CA ILE A 168 -23.56 -66.73 -65.38
C ILE A 168 -22.96 -66.43 -66.76
N SER A 169 -22.01 -65.50 -66.85
CA SER A 169 -21.34 -65.18 -68.11
C SER A 169 -20.52 -66.36 -68.65
N ALA A 170 -19.80 -67.05 -67.77
CA ALA A 170 -19.05 -68.26 -68.13
C ALA A 170 -19.98 -69.38 -68.61
N GLU A 171 -21.10 -69.61 -67.93
CA GLU A 171 -22.08 -70.63 -68.33
C GLU A 171 -22.76 -70.27 -69.65
N ARG A 172 -23.12 -68.99 -69.87
CA ARG A 172 -23.61 -68.50 -71.16
C ARG A 172 -22.60 -68.79 -72.27
N ASP A 173 -21.33 -68.47 -72.05
CA ASP A 173 -20.27 -68.66 -73.06
C ASP A 173 -20.06 -70.15 -73.36
N ARG A 174 -20.10 -71.01 -72.33
CA ARG A 174 -20.10 -72.46 -72.49
C ARG A 174 -21.28 -72.94 -73.35
N LEU A 175 -22.50 -72.55 -73.02
CA LEU A 175 -23.71 -72.95 -73.75
C LEU A 175 -23.71 -72.45 -75.19
N LEU A 176 -23.24 -71.22 -75.44
CA LEU A 176 -23.08 -70.69 -76.79
C LEU A 176 -22.09 -71.51 -77.62
N ASN A 177 -20.97 -71.92 -77.01
CA ASN A 177 -20.02 -72.82 -77.65
C ASN A 177 -20.63 -74.20 -77.93
N GLU A 178 -21.36 -74.80 -76.98
CA GLU A 178 -22.06 -76.08 -77.18
C GLU A 178 -23.09 -76.01 -78.32
N VAL A 179 -23.89 -74.94 -78.38
CA VAL A 179 -24.86 -74.71 -79.48
C VAL A 179 -24.15 -74.53 -80.82
N ALA A 180 -23.02 -73.81 -80.86
CA ALA A 180 -22.24 -73.64 -82.08
C ALA A 180 -21.69 -74.98 -82.60
N GLU A 181 -21.19 -75.84 -81.71
CA GLU A 181 -20.73 -77.20 -82.06
C GLU A 181 -21.88 -78.08 -82.55
N LEU A 182 -23.03 -78.08 -81.86
CA LEU A 182 -24.22 -78.83 -82.30
C LEU A 182 -24.74 -78.37 -83.67
N ARG A 183 -24.58 -77.09 -84.01
CA ARG A 183 -24.93 -76.56 -85.34
C ARG A 183 -23.93 -76.98 -86.42
N LYS A 184 -22.66 -77.16 -86.08
CA LYS A 184 -21.63 -77.67 -87.00
C LYS A 184 -21.83 -79.15 -87.32
N THR A 185 -22.22 -79.96 -86.34
CA THR A 185 -22.43 -81.41 -86.52
C THR A 185 -23.73 -81.77 -87.25
N ARG A 186 -24.64 -80.80 -87.47
CA ARG A 186 -25.94 -81.00 -88.13
C ARG A 186 -25.99 -80.51 -89.59
N LYS A 187 -24.87 -80.01 -90.12
CA LYS A 187 -24.64 -79.72 -91.55
C LYS A 187 -23.78 -80.80 -92.17
#